data_AF-A0A947LXG9-F1
#
_entry.id   AF-A0A947LXG9-F1
#
_cell.length_a   1.000
_cell.length_b   1.000
_cell.length_c   1.000
_cell.angle_alpha   90.00
_cell.angle_beta   90.00
_cell.angle_gamma   90.00
#
_symmetry.space_group_name_H-M   'P 1'
#
loop_
_entity.id
_entity.type
_entity.pdbx_description
1 polymer ?
#
loop_
_entity_poly.entity_id
_entity_poly.type
_entity_poly.pdbx_seq_one_letter_code
_entity_poly.pdbx_strand_id
1 'polypeptide(L)'
;MRSSSNAPSQRIPFADAHVHLNDPGMQMALMQRWGASHAVVFWGGRRSNDSVAEAARNHPGVLIPFASISPERTAYRPQWEGDSASLLAQLDGLLATGLFKGIGEISAVHFPSGGFPETDFGVLGPTMTGIMDLARKHKVPVMVHVESTRMADLEQLLKRYADVPVIWAHGGYTPLFLARRMLERHPNLYYELSARTWPSHPRSPDYTILRDGERVWPEWLQIIEAMPGRFLVGTDASQRSAASDDMKYASVHNLLAQLNPGVREQVARGTLLGLVGLTASGAVLQPSAPMPTPTQ
;
A
#
# COMPACT_ATOMS: atom_id res chain seq x y z
N MET A 1 -33.45 18.10 22.80
CA MET A 1 -32.39 18.69 21.94
C MET A 1 -32.13 17.71 20.80
N ARG A 2 -32.36 18.15 19.56
CA ARG A 2 -32.19 17.29 18.38
C ARG A 2 -30.70 17.06 18.17
N SER A 3 -30.29 15.80 18.23
CA SER A 3 -28.99 15.34 17.74
C SER A 3 -28.95 15.63 16.24
N SER A 4 -28.25 16.70 15.87
CA SER A 4 -27.86 16.96 14.50
C SER A 4 -26.82 15.92 14.11
N SER A 5 -27.29 14.87 13.43
CA SER A 5 -26.44 14.00 12.63
C SER A 5 -25.71 14.87 11.60
N ASN A 6 -24.45 15.18 11.86
CA ASN A 6 -23.57 15.69 10.82
C ASN A 6 -23.43 14.58 9.78
N ALA A 7 -24.17 14.70 8.69
CA ALA A 7 -23.86 13.97 7.47
C ALA A 7 -22.39 14.31 7.12
N PRO A 8 -21.54 13.33 6.80
CA PRO A 8 -20.17 13.63 6.42
C PRO A 8 -20.19 14.62 5.26
N SER A 9 -19.52 15.75 5.45
CA SER A 9 -19.05 16.64 4.41
C SER A 9 -18.60 15.81 3.21
N GLN A 10 -19.11 16.14 2.01
CA GLN A 10 -18.87 15.49 0.72
C GLN A 10 -17.91 14.28 0.75
N ARG A 11 -18.44 13.06 0.58
CA ARG A 11 -17.63 11.84 0.50
C ARG A 11 -16.54 12.01 -0.56
N ILE A 12 -15.27 11.96 -0.14
CA ILE A 12 -14.11 12.06 -1.04
C ILE A 12 -13.86 10.63 -1.54
N PRO A 13 -14.05 10.33 -2.84
CA PRO A 13 -13.73 9.01 -3.36
C PRO A 13 -12.23 8.76 -3.26
N PHE A 14 -11.86 7.57 -2.80
CA PHE A 14 -10.45 7.17 -2.73
C PHE A 14 -10.27 5.70 -3.09
N ALA A 15 -9.02 5.26 -3.24
CA ALA A 15 -8.64 3.87 -3.43
C ALA A 15 -7.78 3.45 -2.24
N ASP A 16 -8.23 2.46 -1.50
CA ASP A 16 -7.54 1.96 -0.31
C ASP A 16 -6.34 1.11 -0.72
N ALA A 17 -5.13 1.64 -0.56
CA ALA A 17 -3.91 0.96 -1.00
C ALA A 17 -3.46 -0.20 -0.11
N HIS A 18 -4.10 -0.43 1.05
CA HIS A 18 -3.55 -1.34 2.06
C HIS A 18 -4.63 -2.07 2.86
N VAL A 19 -4.93 -3.32 2.48
CA VAL A 19 -5.91 -4.17 3.18
C VAL A 19 -5.42 -5.61 3.34
N HIS A 20 -5.29 -6.05 4.59
CA HIS A 20 -5.13 -7.47 4.93
C HIS A 20 -6.51 -8.14 4.94
N LEU A 21 -6.91 -8.68 3.79
CA LEU A 21 -8.26 -9.21 3.59
C LEU A 21 -8.46 -10.47 4.44
N ASN A 22 -9.46 -10.44 5.33
CA ASN A 22 -9.95 -11.54 6.16
C ASN A 22 -11.48 -11.72 6.04
N ASP A 23 -12.23 -10.68 5.70
CA ASP A 23 -13.69 -10.65 5.54
C ASP A 23 -14.06 -9.70 4.37
N PRO A 24 -14.27 -10.25 3.15
CA PRO A 24 -14.68 -9.45 2.00
C PRO A 24 -16.01 -8.72 2.19
N GLY A 25 -16.96 -9.30 2.95
CA GLY A 25 -18.25 -8.66 3.19
C GLY A 25 -18.09 -7.39 4.03
N MET A 26 -17.30 -7.47 5.11
CA MET A 26 -16.95 -6.31 5.93
C MET A 26 -16.20 -5.25 5.12
N GLN A 27 -15.25 -5.66 4.27
CA GLN A 27 -14.51 -4.75 3.40
C GLN A 27 -15.46 -3.93 2.52
N MET A 28 -16.34 -4.61 1.79
CA MET A 28 -17.28 -3.98 0.87
C MET A 28 -18.23 -3.01 1.60
N ALA A 29 -18.70 -3.38 2.80
CA ALA A 29 -19.56 -2.52 3.60
C ALA A 29 -18.86 -1.23 4.06
N LEU A 30 -17.59 -1.31 4.49
CA LEU A 30 -16.80 -0.14 4.88
C LEU A 30 -16.48 0.75 3.67
N MET A 31 -16.09 0.13 2.55
CA MET A 31 -15.85 0.85 1.29
C MET A 31 -17.10 1.65 0.86
N GLN A 32 -18.28 1.02 0.87
CA GLN A 32 -19.55 1.68 0.54
C GLN A 32 -19.89 2.82 1.51
N ARG A 33 -19.64 2.63 2.81
CA ARG A 33 -19.92 3.64 3.84
C ARG A 33 -19.07 4.89 3.66
N TRP A 34 -17.78 4.72 3.37
CA TRP A 34 -16.79 5.80 3.35
C TRP A 34 -16.46 6.34 1.95
N GLY A 35 -16.93 5.67 0.89
CA GLY A 35 -16.67 6.07 -0.49
C GLY A 35 -15.34 5.58 -1.05
N ALA A 36 -14.74 4.52 -0.49
CA ALA A 36 -13.61 3.87 -1.13
C ALA A 36 -14.12 3.13 -2.39
N SER A 37 -13.53 3.47 -3.53
CA SER A 37 -13.90 2.95 -4.85
C SER A 37 -13.17 1.66 -5.20
N HIS A 38 -11.95 1.50 -4.68
CA HIS A 38 -11.07 0.37 -4.94
C HIS A 38 -10.34 0.00 -3.65
N ALA A 39 -9.86 -1.23 -3.56
CA ALA A 39 -8.96 -1.65 -2.50
C ALA A 39 -7.88 -2.59 -3.02
N VAL A 40 -6.61 -2.30 -2.78
CA VAL A 40 -5.55 -3.30 -2.87
C VAL A 40 -5.70 -4.25 -1.70
N VAL A 41 -5.86 -5.53 -2.02
CA VAL A 41 -6.07 -6.60 -1.07
C VAL A 41 -4.97 -7.62 -1.19
N PHE A 42 -4.46 -8.07 -0.05
CA PHE A 42 -3.51 -9.17 0.03
C PHE A 42 -3.85 -10.07 1.20
N TRP A 43 -3.10 -11.17 1.29
CA TRP A 43 -3.27 -12.22 2.28
C TRP A 43 -3.40 -11.62 3.69
N GLY A 44 -4.58 -11.72 4.31
CA GLY A 44 -4.78 -11.52 5.75
C GLY A 44 -4.62 -12.82 6.56
N GLY A 45 -4.38 -12.73 7.88
CA GLY A 45 -4.00 -13.88 8.72
C GLY A 45 -4.93 -15.12 8.70
N ARG A 46 -6.16 -15.01 8.20
CA ARG A 46 -7.14 -16.12 8.04
C ARG A 46 -7.43 -16.48 6.58
N ARG A 47 -6.61 -16.01 5.65
CA ARG A 47 -6.79 -16.17 4.19
C ARG A 47 -5.56 -16.80 3.55
N SER A 48 -5.61 -16.90 2.23
CA SER A 48 -4.54 -17.34 1.34
C SER A 48 -4.57 -16.51 0.06
N ASN A 49 -3.51 -16.58 -0.76
CA ASN A 49 -3.52 -15.99 -2.11
C ASN A 49 -4.72 -16.47 -2.93
N ASP A 50 -5.13 -17.73 -2.81
CA ASP A 50 -6.30 -18.27 -3.54
C ASP A 50 -7.61 -17.60 -3.13
N SER A 51 -7.84 -17.42 -1.83
CA SER A 51 -9.05 -16.75 -1.35
C SER A 51 -9.07 -15.26 -1.67
N VAL A 52 -7.91 -14.62 -1.77
CA VAL A 52 -7.77 -13.23 -2.25
C VAL A 52 -8.10 -13.16 -3.74
N ALA A 53 -7.59 -14.11 -4.53
CA ALA A 53 -7.90 -14.24 -5.95
C ALA A 53 -9.40 -14.49 -6.18
N GLU A 54 -10.04 -15.34 -5.37
CA GLU A 54 -11.49 -15.57 -5.40
C GLU A 54 -12.27 -14.28 -5.11
N ALA A 55 -11.93 -13.55 -4.05
CA ALA A 55 -12.57 -12.28 -3.73
C ALA A 55 -12.42 -11.25 -4.85
N ALA A 56 -11.24 -11.16 -5.48
CA ALA A 56 -11.01 -10.29 -6.62
C ALA A 56 -11.83 -10.69 -7.86
N ARG A 57 -12.02 -11.99 -8.12
CA ARG A 57 -12.89 -12.47 -9.22
C ARG A 57 -14.37 -12.14 -8.97
N ASN A 58 -14.81 -12.15 -7.71
CA ASN A 58 -16.17 -11.78 -7.32
C ASN A 58 -16.41 -10.25 -7.35
N HIS A 59 -15.34 -9.45 -7.30
CA HIS A 59 -15.38 -7.99 -7.31
C HIS A 59 -14.35 -7.40 -8.30
N PRO A 60 -14.46 -7.71 -9.60
CA PRO A 60 -13.44 -7.39 -10.58
C PRO A 60 -13.29 -5.88 -10.74
N GLY A 61 -12.04 -5.41 -10.74
CA GLY A 61 -11.72 -3.98 -10.84
C GLY A 61 -12.02 -3.17 -9.58
N VAL A 62 -12.61 -3.77 -8.53
CA VAL A 62 -12.85 -3.12 -7.23
C VAL A 62 -11.86 -3.62 -6.19
N LEU A 63 -11.74 -4.94 -6.04
CA LEU A 63 -10.70 -5.56 -5.21
C LEU A 63 -9.51 -5.93 -6.10
N ILE A 64 -8.35 -5.32 -5.83
CA ILE A 64 -7.13 -5.40 -6.62
C ILE A 64 -6.16 -6.34 -5.89
N PRO A 65 -5.99 -7.59 -6.34
CA PRO A 65 -5.23 -8.57 -5.59
C PRO A 65 -3.73 -8.35 -5.75
N PHE A 66 -3.01 -8.28 -4.64
CA PHE A 66 -1.56 -8.39 -4.59
C PHE A 66 -1.17 -9.77 -4.06
N ALA A 67 -0.21 -10.41 -4.72
CA ALA A 67 0.28 -11.72 -4.29
C ALA A 67 1.25 -11.53 -3.13
N SER A 68 1.07 -12.25 -2.03
CA SER A 68 1.98 -12.17 -0.88
C SER A 68 2.65 -13.50 -0.61
N ILE A 69 3.95 -13.45 -0.36
CA ILE A 69 4.75 -14.54 0.21
C ILE A 69 5.46 -14.08 1.49
N SER A 70 4.85 -13.15 2.24
CA SER A 70 5.48 -12.46 3.38
C SER A 70 5.97 -13.42 4.49
N PRO A 71 7.16 -13.20 5.09
CA PRO A 71 7.72 -14.07 6.12
C PRO A 71 7.04 -13.95 7.48
N GLU A 72 6.14 -12.98 7.66
CA GLU A 72 5.25 -12.92 8.83
C GLU A 72 4.23 -14.06 8.85
N ARG A 73 4.03 -14.73 7.71
CA ARG A 73 3.16 -15.91 7.60
C ARG A 73 3.98 -17.13 8.00
N THR A 74 3.49 -17.87 8.99
CA THR A 74 4.10 -19.13 9.45
C THR A 74 4.34 -20.11 8.31
N ALA A 75 3.46 -20.10 7.29
CA ALA A 75 3.57 -20.95 6.11
C ALA A 75 4.75 -20.61 5.18
N TYR A 76 5.35 -19.41 5.29
CA TYR A 76 6.42 -18.94 4.41
C TYR A 76 7.74 -18.65 5.13
N ARG A 77 7.71 -18.44 6.45
CA ARG A 77 8.93 -18.15 7.22
C ARG A 77 10.06 -19.18 7.00
N PRO A 78 9.85 -20.51 7.09
CA PRO A 78 10.93 -21.47 6.88
C PRO A 78 11.56 -21.39 5.47
N GLN A 79 10.76 -21.04 4.46
CA GLN A 79 11.22 -20.87 3.08
C GLN A 79 12.04 -19.59 2.91
N TRP A 80 11.75 -18.54 3.66
CA TRP A 80 12.60 -17.35 3.72
C TRP A 80 13.91 -17.63 4.45
N GLU A 81 13.89 -18.38 5.55
CA GLU A 81 15.10 -18.79 6.29
C GLU A 81 16.04 -19.64 5.43
N GLY A 82 15.50 -20.41 4.48
CA GLY A 82 16.25 -21.25 3.55
C GLY A 82 16.43 -20.68 2.14
N ASP A 83 16.07 -19.42 1.88
CA ASP A 83 16.11 -18.80 0.54
C ASP A 83 15.51 -19.69 -0.58
N SER A 84 14.30 -20.18 -0.34
CA SER A 84 13.69 -21.21 -1.16
C SER A 84 13.34 -20.73 -2.58
N ALA A 85 14.00 -21.33 -3.57
CA ALA A 85 13.65 -21.15 -4.98
C ALA A 85 12.21 -21.59 -5.30
N SER A 86 11.65 -22.56 -4.57
CA SER A 86 10.27 -23.02 -4.80
C SER A 86 9.23 -21.98 -4.36
N LEU A 87 9.55 -21.16 -3.35
CA LEU A 87 8.68 -20.06 -2.94
C LEU A 87 8.63 -18.98 -4.03
N LEU A 88 9.77 -18.66 -4.63
CA LEU A 88 9.83 -17.73 -5.77
C LEU A 88 9.11 -18.30 -7.00
N ALA A 89 9.25 -19.60 -7.28
CA ALA A 89 8.50 -20.25 -8.36
C ALA A 89 6.99 -20.22 -8.12
N GLN A 90 6.54 -20.38 -6.87
CA GLN A 90 5.13 -20.21 -6.50
C GLN A 90 4.64 -18.78 -6.79
N LEU A 91 5.42 -17.76 -6.38
CA LEU A 91 5.07 -16.37 -6.66
C LEU A 91 5.03 -16.08 -8.17
N ASP A 92 6.00 -16.60 -8.93
CA ASP A 92 6.02 -16.48 -10.40
C ASP A 92 4.75 -17.07 -11.03
N GLY A 93 4.31 -18.24 -10.55
CA GLY A 93 3.07 -18.88 -11.00
C GLY A 93 1.81 -18.04 -10.70
N LEU A 94 1.73 -17.43 -9.51
CA LEU A 94 0.63 -16.51 -9.17
C LEU A 94 0.61 -15.30 -10.10
N LEU A 95 1.75 -14.65 -10.32
CA LEU A 95 1.87 -13.47 -11.17
C LEU A 95 1.58 -13.78 -12.65
N ALA A 96 2.03 -14.94 -13.14
CA ALA A 96 1.80 -15.38 -14.53
C ALA A 96 0.31 -15.52 -14.89
N THR A 97 -0.59 -15.62 -13.91
CA THR A 97 -2.04 -15.60 -14.17
C THR A 97 -2.55 -14.26 -14.70
N GLY A 98 -1.80 -13.16 -14.51
CA GLY A 98 -2.22 -11.79 -14.83
C GLY A 98 -3.31 -11.22 -13.92
N LEU A 99 -3.83 -12.01 -12.98
CA LEU A 99 -4.85 -11.60 -12.02
C LEU A 99 -4.27 -10.65 -10.96
N PHE A 100 -3.14 -11.04 -10.38
CA PHE A 100 -2.45 -10.25 -9.36
C PHE A 100 -1.80 -9.02 -10.00
N LYS A 101 -2.11 -7.84 -9.48
CA LYS A 101 -1.65 -6.54 -10.01
C LYS A 101 -0.45 -5.97 -9.25
N GLY A 102 0.13 -6.75 -8.36
CA GLY A 102 1.22 -6.34 -7.48
C GLY A 102 1.70 -7.49 -6.61
N ILE A 103 2.80 -7.25 -5.92
CA ILE A 103 3.35 -8.14 -4.90
C ILE A 103 3.27 -7.41 -3.56
N GLY A 104 2.84 -8.09 -2.51
CA GLY A 104 2.88 -7.57 -1.16
C GLY A 104 1.62 -7.87 -0.34
N GLU A 105 1.53 -7.35 0.88
CA GLU A 105 2.66 -6.76 1.60
C GLU A 105 3.78 -7.79 1.82
N ILE A 106 5.04 -7.38 1.64
CA ILE A 106 6.23 -8.17 1.99
C ILE A 106 6.87 -7.55 3.23
N SER A 107 6.71 -8.23 4.37
CA SER A 107 7.18 -7.75 5.67
C SER A 107 8.60 -8.20 5.94
N ALA A 108 9.56 -7.73 5.13
CA ALA A 108 10.95 -8.16 5.19
C ALA A 108 11.61 -7.80 6.53
N VAL A 109 11.34 -6.58 7.03
CA VAL A 109 11.85 -6.08 8.30
C VAL A 109 10.69 -5.46 9.06
N HIS A 110 10.33 -6.04 10.20
CA HIS A 110 9.16 -5.66 11.00
C HIS A 110 9.46 -5.92 12.49
N PHE A 111 9.28 -4.91 13.34
CA PHE A 111 9.46 -5.07 14.79
C PHE A 111 8.46 -6.07 15.40
N PRO A 112 8.78 -6.79 16.49
CA PRO A 112 7.83 -7.72 17.08
C PRO A 112 6.53 -7.00 17.50
N SER A 113 5.39 -7.63 17.25
CA SER A 113 4.07 -7.09 17.63
C SER A 113 3.11 -8.18 18.07
N GLY A 114 1.95 -7.80 18.61
CA GLY A 114 0.96 -8.74 19.12
C GLY A 114 0.51 -9.75 18.06
N GLY A 115 1.05 -10.98 18.15
CA GLY A 115 0.75 -12.08 17.22
C GLY A 115 1.65 -12.17 15.99
N PHE A 116 2.70 -11.35 15.89
CA PHE A 116 3.69 -11.42 14.80
C PHE A 116 5.12 -11.44 15.37
N PRO A 117 5.91 -12.51 15.10
CA PRO A 117 7.32 -12.53 15.45
C PRO A 117 8.07 -11.46 14.65
N GLU A 118 9.15 -10.93 15.23
CA GLU A 118 10.07 -10.03 14.53
C GLU A 118 10.53 -10.65 13.21
N THR A 119 10.53 -9.87 12.13
CA THR A 119 11.19 -10.23 10.88
C THR A 119 12.39 -9.31 10.69
N ASP A 120 13.54 -9.90 10.33
CA ASP A 120 14.76 -9.18 9.96
C ASP A 120 15.46 -9.93 8.82
N PHE A 121 14.71 -10.13 7.73
CA PHE A 121 15.25 -10.71 6.51
C PHE A 121 15.92 -9.62 5.69
N GLY A 122 17.06 -9.96 5.08
CA GLY A 122 17.85 -9.00 4.32
C GLY A 122 17.05 -8.37 3.19
N VAL A 123 16.89 -7.04 3.21
CA VAL A 123 16.24 -6.27 2.13
C VAL A 123 16.97 -6.46 0.79
N LEU A 124 18.28 -6.73 0.84
CA LEU A 124 19.12 -7.09 -0.31
C LEU A 124 19.39 -8.60 -0.44
N GLY A 125 18.72 -9.42 0.37
CA GLY A 125 18.91 -10.87 0.40
C GLY A 125 18.36 -11.58 -0.85
N PRO A 126 18.63 -12.90 -0.99
CA PRO A 126 18.24 -13.66 -2.19
C PRO A 126 16.73 -13.67 -2.43
N THR A 127 15.93 -13.90 -1.39
CA THR A 127 14.46 -13.90 -1.52
C THR A 127 13.90 -12.54 -1.96
N MET A 128 14.37 -11.43 -1.37
CA MET A 128 13.96 -10.08 -1.79
C MET A 128 14.43 -9.75 -3.21
N THR A 129 15.66 -10.12 -3.56
CA THR A 129 16.19 -9.97 -4.92
C THR A 129 15.30 -10.71 -5.93
N GLY A 130 14.93 -11.97 -5.65
CA GLY A 130 14.05 -12.76 -6.48
C GLY A 130 12.64 -12.17 -6.61
N ILE A 131 12.07 -11.65 -5.52
CA ILE A 131 10.78 -10.92 -5.56
C ILE A 131 10.86 -9.74 -6.52
N MET A 132 11.92 -8.93 -6.43
CA MET A 132 12.10 -7.76 -7.27
C MET A 132 12.36 -8.12 -8.75
N ASP A 133 13.08 -9.20 -9.02
CA ASP A 133 13.27 -9.71 -10.38
C ASP A 133 11.94 -10.21 -10.99
N LEU A 134 11.09 -10.86 -10.20
CA LEU A 134 9.75 -11.24 -10.64
C LEU A 134 8.84 -10.03 -10.85
N ALA A 135 8.92 -9.02 -9.98
CA ALA A 135 8.20 -7.76 -10.16
C ALA A 135 8.56 -7.06 -11.48
N ARG A 136 9.86 -7.00 -11.80
CA ARG A 136 10.36 -6.53 -13.09
C ARG A 136 9.83 -7.36 -14.26
N LYS A 137 9.94 -8.69 -14.17
CA LYS A 137 9.47 -9.63 -15.22
C LYS A 137 7.99 -9.43 -15.55
N HIS A 138 7.16 -9.29 -14.52
CA HIS A 138 5.70 -9.17 -14.64
C HIS A 138 5.20 -7.73 -14.74
N LYS A 139 6.10 -6.74 -14.59
CA LYS A 139 5.81 -5.30 -14.64
C LYS A 139 4.75 -4.89 -13.61
N VAL A 140 4.91 -5.35 -12.38
CA VAL A 140 3.99 -5.06 -11.27
C VAL A 140 4.72 -4.35 -10.12
N PRO A 141 4.04 -3.49 -9.35
CA PRO A 141 4.61 -2.87 -8.15
C PRO A 141 4.87 -3.89 -7.03
N VAL A 142 5.80 -3.56 -6.14
CA VAL A 142 6.06 -4.31 -4.90
C VAL A 142 5.78 -3.44 -3.69
N MET A 143 4.88 -3.86 -2.82
CA MET A 143 4.64 -3.23 -1.52
C MET A 143 5.43 -3.93 -0.42
N VAL A 144 6.23 -3.16 0.30
CA VAL A 144 7.15 -3.63 1.34
C VAL A 144 6.89 -2.96 2.68
N HIS A 145 6.95 -3.74 3.75
CA HIS A 145 7.20 -3.26 5.09
C HIS A 145 8.69 -3.34 5.36
N VAL A 146 9.32 -2.20 5.56
CA VAL A 146 10.72 -2.11 5.97
C VAL A 146 10.83 -1.04 7.04
N GLU A 147 11.23 -1.46 8.25
CA GLU A 147 11.48 -0.53 9.35
C GLU A 147 12.58 0.48 8.99
N SER A 148 12.47 1.70 9.54
CA SER A 148 13.41 2.81 9.27
C SER A 148 14.88 2.52 9.67
N THR A 149 15.12 1.43 10.40
CA THR A 149 16.46 0.92 10.73
C THR A 149 17.23 0.34 9.53
N ARG A 150 16.56 0.13 8.39
CA ARG A 150 17.12 -0.52 7.19
C ARG A 150 17.09 0.38 5.94
N MET A 151 17.05 1.71 6.12
CA MET A 151 16.97 2.65 4.99
C MET A 151 18.16 2.57 4.03
N ALA A 152 19.37 2.30 4.52
CA ALA A 152 20.53 2.13 3.63
C ALA A 152 20.35 0.96 2.65
N ASP A 153 19.73 -0.13 3.10
CA ASP A 153 19.46 -1.29 2.27
C ASP A 153 18.29 -1.02 1.31
N LEU A 154 17.24 -0.35 1.79
CA LEU A 154 16.14 0.09 0.95
C LEU A 154 16.61 1.06 -0.16
N GLU A 155 17.47 2.04 0.16
CA GLU A 155 18.08 2.95 -0.83
C GLU A 155 18.87 2.17 -1.91
N GLN A 156 19.60 1.13 -1.52
CA GLN A 156 20.33 0.28 -2.45
C GLN A 156 19.40 -0.56 -3.32
N LEU A 157 18.34 -1.13 -2.74
CA LEU A 157 17.33 -1.89 -3.46
C LEU A 157 16.65 -1.01 -4.52
N LEU A 158 16.23 0.20 -4.13
CA LEU A 158 15.57 1.16 -5.02
C LEU A 158 16.49 1.58 -6.19
N LYS A 159 17.80 1.75 -5.95
CA LYS A 159 18.78 2.05 -7.01
C LYS A 159 18.97 0.87 -7.97
N ARG A 160 19.05 -0.36 -7.44
CA ARG A 160 19.23 -1.58 -8.25
C ARG A 160 17.98 -1.91 -9.09
N TYR A 161 16.81 -1.51 -8.62
CA TYR A 161 15.52 -1.77 -9.25
C TYR A 161 14.80 -0.46 -9.61
N ALA A 162 15.53 0.51 -10.17
CA ALA A 162 15.01 1.84 -10.51
C ALA A 162 13.84 1.80 -11.53
N ASP A 163 13.65 0.67 -12.22
CA ASP A 163 12.57 0.40 -13.17
C ASP A 163 11.33 -0.24 -12.53
N VAL A 164 11.42 -0.70 -11.28
CA VAL A 164 10.31 -1.35 -10.55
C VAL A 164 9.70 -0.36 -9.56
N PRO A 165 8.38 -0.10 -9.63
CA PRO A 165 7.68 0.68 -8.61
C PRO A 165 7.70 -0.04 -7.26
N VAL A 166 8.16 0.64 -6.22
CA VAL A 166 8.19 0.12 -4.85
C VAL A 166 7.29 0.98 -3.97
N ILE A 167 6.33 0.36 -3.31
CA ILE A 167 5.43 1.00 -2.34
C ILE A 167 5.97 0.71 -0.94
N TRP A 168 6.42 1.73 -0.22
CA TRP A 168 6.86 1.62 1.17
C TRP A 168 5.67 1.88 2.09
N ALA A 169 5.27 0.83 2.81
CA ALA A 169 4.09 0.81 3.66
C ALA A 169 4.26 1.62 4.95
N HIS A 170 3.12 2.02 5.51
CA HIS A 170 2.97 2.65 6.83
C HIS A 170 3.79 3.93 7.02
N GLY A 171 3.69 4.78 6.01
CA GLY A 171 4.24 6.11 6.06
C GLY A 171 3.53 7.03 7.06
N GLY A 172 4.18 8.16 7.36
CA GLY A 172 3.69 9.12 8.34
C GLY A 172 4.05 8.76 9.79
N TYR A 173 4.92 7.77 9.98
CA TYR A 173 5.56 7.42 11.26
C TYR A 173 7.09 7.39 11.18
N THR A 174 7.65 8.09 10.20
CA THR A 174 9.08 8.28 10.05
C THR A 174 9.42 9.76 10.12
N PRO A 175 10.66 10.14 10.47
CA PRO A 175 11.07 11.54 10.43
C PRO A 175 10.79 12.16 9.06
N LEU A 176 10.15 13.33 9.02
CA LEU A 176 9.79 14.01 7.76
C LEU A 176 10.99 14.18 6.81
N PHE A 177 12.17 14.54 7.34
CA PHE A 177 13.37 14.72 6.53
C PHE A 177 13.81 13.42 5.85
N LEU A 178 13.60 12.27 6.49
CA LEU A 178 13.96 10.96 5.96
C LEU A 178 12.99 10.57 4.83
N ALA A 179 11.69 10.69 5.06
CA ALA A 179 10.67 10.46 4.02
C ALA A 179 10.92 11.35 2.80
N ARG A 180 11.18 12.64 3.02
CA ARG A 180 11.53 13.60 1.97
C ARG A 180 12.75 13.15 1.16
N ARG A 181 13.85 12.84 1.84
CA ARG A 181 15.10 12.42 1.19
C ARG A 181 14.91 11.15 0.36
N MET A 182 14.16 10.17 0.87
CA MET A 182 13.87 8.93 0.15
C MET A 182 13.06 9.20 -1.12
N LEU A 183 11.99 10.00 -1.00
CA LEU A 183 11.12 10.33 -2.13
C LEU A 183 11.84 11.14 -3.22
N GLU A 184 12.65 12.13 -2.84
CA GLU A 184 13.39 12.98 -3.77
C GLU A 184 14.48 12.21 -4.53
N ARG A 185 15.14 11.24 -3.89
CA ARG A 185 16.29 10.52 -4.47
C ARG A 185 15.90 9.29 -5.29
N HIS A 186 14.70 8.76 -5.11
CA HIS A 186 14.28 7.48 -5.69
C HIS A 186 12.95 7.62 -6.43
N PRO A 187 12.94 7.95 -7.73
CA PRO A 187 11.71 8.20 -8.50
C PRO A 187 10.71 7.04 -8.52
N ASN A 188 11.19 5.81 -8.33
CA ASN A 188 10.39 4.59 -8.30
C ASN A 188 9.76 4.26 -6.93
N LEU A 189 10.03 5.07 -5.89
CA LEU A 189 9.46 4.86 -4.55
C LEU A 189 8.07 5.51 -4.44
N TYR A 190 7.13 4.87 -3.75
CA TYR A 190 5.82 5.42 -3.43
C TYR A 190 5.61 5.27 -1.93
N TYR A 191 5.10 6.30 -1.26
CA TYR A 191 4.94 6.31 0.19
C TYR A 191 3.47 6.15 0.55
N GLU A 192 3.14 5.02 1.17
CA GLU A 192 1.77 4.61 1.45
C GLU A 192 1.44 4.93 2.91
N LEU A 193 0.40 5.73 3.16
CA LEU A 193 0.18 6.40 4.45
C LEU A 193 -0.72 5.63 5.43
N SER A 194 -0.99 4.34 5.25
CA SER A 194 -1.82 3.52 6.16
C SER A 194 -1.24 3.38 7.58
N ALA A 195 -1.97 2.69 8.46
CA ALA A 195 -1.67 2.52 9.88
C ALA A 195 -1.63 3.81 10.72
N ARG A 196 -1.74 5.00 10.11
CA ARG A 196 -1.64 6.34 10.74
C ARG A 196 -2.71 6.75 11.76
N THR A 197 -3.62 5.84 12.08
CA THR A 197 -4.89 6.16 12.76
C THR A 197 -4.73 6.45 14.25
N TRP A 198 -3.59 6.12 14.84
CA TRP A 198 -3.33 6.38 16.25
C TRP A 198 -2.59 7.70 16.46
N PRO A 199 -3.09 8.59 17.34
CA PRO A 199 -2.42 9.85 17.69
C PRO A 199 -0.98 9.63 18.19
N SER A 200 -0.75 8.51 18.88
CA SER A 200 0.57 8.01 19.25
C SER A 200 0.72 6.59 18.70
N HIS A 201 1.65 6.39 17.78
CA HIS A 201 1.94 5.06 17.24
C HIS A 201 2.83 4.31 18.21
N PRO A 202 2.47 3.07 18.61
CA PRO A 202 3.19 2.35 19.66
C PRO A 202 4.67 2.09 19.32
N ARG A 203 5.03 2.07 18.02
CA ARG A 203 6.40 1.81 17.55
C ARG A 203 7.16 3.08 17.13
N SER A 204 6.48 4.20 16.97
CA SER A 204 7.07 5.44 16.46
C SER A 204 6.34 6.67 17.02
N PRO A 205 6.22 6.79 18.35
CA PRO A 205 5.40 7.82 18.99
C PRO A 205 5.89 9.24 18.66
N ASP A 206 7.18 9.39 18.35
CA ASP A 206 7.82 10.69 18.12
C ASP A 206 7.64 11.24 16.69
N TYR A 207 7.16 10.43 15.74
CA TYR A 207 7.22 10.75 14.31
C TYR A 207 5.86 10.71 13.60
N THR A 208 4.78 10.96 14.33
CA THR A 208 3.43 10.99 13.77
C THR A 208 3.20 12.16 12.80
N ILE A 209 2.58 11.85 11.67
CA ILE A 209 2.05 12.83 10.70
C ILE A 209 0.91 13.68 11.28
N LEU A 210 0.28 13.23 12.36
CA LEU A 210 -0.85 13.90 13.03
C LEU A 210 -0.37 14.62 14.31
N ARG A 211 -0.63 15.92 14.44
CA ARG A 211 -0.17 16.72 15.59
C ARG A 211 -1.03 16.58 16.85
N ASP A 212 -2.30 16.22 16.67
CA ASP A 212 -3.31 16.10 17.74
C ASP A 212 -4.28 14.95 17.49
N GLY A 213 -3.82 13.95 16.73
CA GLY A 213 -4.65 12.81 16.33
C GLY A 213 -5.55 13.06 15.13
N GLU A 214 -5.68 14.30 14.65
CA GLU A 214 -6.55 14.62 13.51
C GLU A 214 -5.86 15.54 12.49
N ARG A 215 -5.25 16.64 12.92
CA ARG A 215 -4.66 17.62 12.00
C ARG A 215 -3.29 17.14 11.53
N VAL A 216 -3.08 17.17 10.22
CA VAL A 216 -1.78 16.86 9.61
C VAL A 216 -0.85 18.06 9.82
N TRP A 217 0.43 17.80 10.13
CA TRP A 217 1.43 18.87 10.19
C TRP A 217 1.54 19.62 8.84
N PRO A 218 1.63 20.95 8.83
CA PRO A 218 1.73 21.73 7.59
C PRO A 218 2.87 21.28 6.66
N GLU A 219 4.00 20.88 7.22
CA GLU A 219 5.18 20.44 6.49
C GLU A 219 4.97 19.08 5.80
N TRP A 220 4.14 18.22 6.39
CA TRP A 220 3.69 16.97 5.76
C TRP A 220 2.70 17.25 4.62
N LEU A 221 1.76 18.19 4.79
CA LEU A 221 0.88 18.62 3.69
C LEU A 221 1.69 19.18 2.52
N GLN A 222 2.68 20.04 2.80
CA GLN A 222 3.54 20.63 1.77
C GLN A 222 4.26 19.59 0.92
N ILE A 223 4.82 18.54 1.52
CA ILE A 223 5.51 17.50 0.74
C ILE A 223 4.54 16.63 -0.05
N ILE A 224 3.37 16.29 0.51
CA ILE A 224 2.33 15.54 -0.21
C ILE A 224 1.86 16.32 -1.44
N GLU A 225 1.66 17.63 -1.28
CA GLU A 225 1.22 18.51 -2.36
C GLU A 225 2.31 18.82 -3.39
N ALA A 226 3.58 18.83 -2.98
CA ALA A 226 4.71 18.99 -3.91
C ALA A 226 4.97 17.73 -4.75
N MET A 227 4.60 16.54 -4.27
CA MET A 227 4.87 15.26 -4.94
C MET A 227 3.66 14.31 -4.93
N PRO A 228 2.45 14.72 -5.39
CA PRO A 228 1.23 13.92 -5.20
C PRO A 228 1.23 12.58 -5.94
N GLY A 229 1.99 12.50 -7.03
CA GLY A 229 2.25 11.26 -7.76
C GLY A 229 3.08 10.23 -6.99
N ARG A 230 3.50 10.53 -5.75
CA ARG A 230 4.40 9.70 -4.93
C ARG A 230 3.77 9.24 -3.62
N PHE A 231 2.54 9.64 -3.32
CA PHE A 231 1.82 9.27 -2.11
C PHE A 231 0.59 8.43 -2.44
N LEU A 232 0.34 7.46 -1.57
CA LEU A 232 -0.85 6.60 -1.59
C LEU A 232 -1.53 6.70 -0.22
N VAL A 233 -2.85 6.50 -0.18
CA VAL A 233 -3.61 6.36 1.06
C VAL A 233 -4.12 4.94 1.20
N GLY A 234 -4.02 4.39 2.40
CA GLY A 234 -4.62 3.12 2.75
C GLY A 234 -5.11 3.12 4.20
N THR A 235 -5.84 2.07 4.55
CA THR A 235 -6.39 1.89 5.89
C THR A 235 -5.52 1.00 6.77
N ASP A 236 -4.82 0.03 6.18
CA ASP A 236 -4.25 -1.12 6.91
C ASP A 236 -5.36 -1.89 7.67
N ALA A 237 -6.52 -2.05 7.01
CA ALA A 237 -7.63 -2.79 7.58
C ALA A 237 -7.28 -4.28 7.70
N SER A 238 -7.58 -4.85 8.86
CA SER A 238 -7.35 -6.28 9.14
C SER A 238 -8.65 -7.06 9.34
N GLN A 239 -9.79 -6.38 9.43
CA GLN A 239 -11.11 -6.94 9.67
C GLN A 239 -11.15 -7.83 10.92
N ARG A 240 -10.39 -7.44 11.94
CA ARG A 240 -10.47 -7.99 13.30
C ARG A 240 -11.55 -7.27 14.13
N SER A 241 -11.80 -6.00 13.84
CA SER A 241 -12.80 -5.15 14.52
C SER A 241 -13.35 -4.12 13.56
N ALA A 242 -14.67 -4.16 13.32
CA ALA A 242 -15.35 -3.19 12.46
C ALA A 242 -15.20 -1.75 12.98
N ALA A 243 -15.22 -1.54 14.29
CA ALA A 243 -15.02 -0.23 14.89
C ALA A 243 -13.59 0.29 14.66
N SER A 244 -12.58 -0.57 14.81
CA SER A 244 -11.19 -0.20 14.54
C SER A 244 -10.98 0.16 13.08
N ASP A 245 -11.58 -0.60 12.16
CA ASP A 245 -11.42 -0.32 10.73
C ASP A 245 -12.23 0.92 10.33
N ASP A 246 -13.42 1.16 10.89
CA ASP A 246 -14.18 2.40 10.69
C ASP A 246 -13.36 3.65 11.05
N MET A 247 -12.60 3.60 12.16
CA MET A 247 -11.67 4.68 12.53
C MET A 247 -10.55 4.90 11.51
N LYS A 248 -10.03 3.82 10.89
CA LYS A 248 -8.98 3.91 9.86
C LYS A 248 -9.50 4.58 8.59
N TYR A 249 -10.71 4.23 8.17
CA TYR A 249 -11.39 4.90 7.06
C TYR A 249 -11.64 6.38 7.36
N ALA A 250 -12.07 6.71 8.58
CA ALA A 250 -12.23 8.11 9.02
C ALA A 250 -10.91 8.88 8.95
N SER A 251 -9.80 8.27 9.41
CA SER A 251 -8.45 8.85 9.31
C SER A 251 -8.03 9.11 7.87
N VAL A 252 -8.39 8.22 6.93
CA VAL A 252 -8.16 8.43 5.49
C VAL A 252 -8.91 9.65 4.97
N HIS A 253 -10.22 9.70 5.21
CA HIS A 253 -11.05 10.80 4.76
C HIS A 253 -10.59 12.14 5.34
N ASN A 254 -10.25 12.17 6.62
CA ASN A 254 -9.75 13.36 7.31
C ASN A 254 -8.41 13.87 6.76
N LEU A 255 -7.46 12.98 6.40
CA LEU A 255 -6.23 13.40 5.72
C LEU A 255 -6.54 14.03 4.36
N LEU A 256 -7.38 13.38 3.56
CA LEU A 256 -7.71 13.86 2.21
C LEU A 256 -8.43 15.21 2.23
N ALA A 257 -9.29 15.44 3.23
CA ALA A 257 -10.01 16.70 3.41
C ALA A 257 -9.08 17.90 3.65
N GLN A 258 -7.88 17.67 4.17
CA GLN A 258 -6.88 18.71 4.46
C GLN A 258 -5.96 19.03 3.26
N LEU A 259 -6.00 18.22 2.19
CA LEU A 259 -5.25 18.48 0.95
C LEU A 259 -5.97 19.48 0.05
N ASN A 260 -5.18 20.25 -0.69
CA ASN A 260 -5.65 21.10 -1.78
C ASN A 260 -6.48 20.29 -2.80
N PRO A 261 -7.67 20.78 -3.22
CA PRO A 261 -8.58 20.02 -4.09
C PRO A 261 -7.96 19.52 -5.40
N GLY A 262 -7.07 20.32 -6.02
CA GLY A 262 -6.39 19.94 -7.27
C GLY A 262 -5.37 18.81 -7.13
N VAL A 263 -4.86 18.59 -5.91
CA VAL A 263 -3.88 17.55 -5.58
C VAL A 263 -4.58 16.31 -5.02
N ARG A 264 -5.65 16.51 -4.26
CA ARG A 264 -6.39 15.49 -3.52
C ARG A 264 -6.74 14.28 -4.36
N GLU A 265 -7.24 14.46 -5.58
CA GLU A 265 -7.68 13.37 -6.45
C GLU A 265 -6.53 12.42 -6.83
N GLN A 266 -5.35 13.00 -7.11
CA GLN A 266 -4.16 12.23 -7.46
C GLN A 266 -3.72 11.34 -6.29
N VAL A 267 -3.69 11.90 -5.07
CA VAL A 267 -3.31 11.16 -3.85
C VAL A 267 -4.40 10.16 -3.45
N ALA A 268 -5.67 10.54 -3.58
CA ALA A 268 -6.81 9.72 -3.18
C ALA A 268 -6.93 8.44 -4.00
N ARG A 269 -6.67 8.49 -5.31
CA ARG A 269 -6.74 7.28 -6.16
C ARG A 269 -5.89 7.33 -7.43
N GLY A 270 -5.63 8.50 -8.00
CA GLY A 270 -4.95 8.62 -9.30
C GLY A 270 -3.60 7.91 -9.36
N THR A 271 -2.77 8.08 -8.33
CA THR A 271 -1.45 7.46 -8.25
C THR A 271 -1.56 5.94 -8.16
N LEU A 272 -2.43 5.41 -7.29
CA LEU A 272 -2.59 3.96 -7.14
C LEU A 272 -3.10 3.32 -8.44
N LEU A 273 -4.16 3.88 -9.02
CA LEU A 273 -4.77 3.32 -10.22
C LEU A 273 -3.81 3.35 -11.42
N GLY A 274 -3.01 4.42 -11.56
CA GLY A 274 -1.92 4.47 -12.53
C GLY A 274 -0.88 3.37 -12.33
N LEU A 275 -0.47 3.13 -11.07
CA LEU A 275 0.50 2.08 -10.72
C LEU A 275 0.04 0.67 -11.09
N VAL A 276 -1.25 0.37 -10.90
CA VAL A 276 -1.81 -0.97 -11.15
C VAL A 276 -2.44 -1.12 -12.53
N GLY A 277 -2.32 -0.11 -13.40
CA GLY A 277 -2.82 -0.16 -14.76
C GLY A 277 -4.35 -0.10 -14.86
N LEU A 278 -5.03 0.60 -13.96
CA LEU A 278 -6.50 0.72 -13.91
C LEU A 278 -6.97 2.17 -14.08
N THR A 279 -8.19 2.32 -14.59
CA THR A 279 -8.92 3.58 -14.68
C THR A 279 -9.82 3.77 -13.46
N ALA A 280 -10.40 4.96 -13.28
CA ALA A 280 -11.34 5.23 -12.20
C ALA A 280 -12.63 4.38 -12.25
N SER A 281 -12.96 3.78 -13.40
CA SER A 281 -14.07 2.83 -13.55
C SER A 281 -13.67 1.37 -13.29
N GLY A 282 -12.42 1.11 -12.91
CA GLY A 282 -11.88 -0.24 -12.71
C GLY A 282 -11.51 -0.97 -14.01
N ALA A 283 -11.64 -0.33 -15.17
CA ALA A 283 -11.21 -0.89 -16.45
C ALA A 283 -9.68 -0.76 -16.61
N VAL A 284 -9.06 -1.70 -17.35
CA VAL A 284 -7.62 -1.67 -17.66
C VAL A 284 -7.28 -0.41 -18.46
N LEU A 285 -6.23 0.30 -18.07
CA LEU A 285 -5.69 1.44 -18.82
C LEU A 285 -5.23 0.96 -20.20
N GLN A 286 -5.78 1.55 -21.26
CA GLN A 286 -5.27 1.31 -22.61
C GLN A 286 -3.90 1.99 -22.74
N PRO A 287 -2.91 1.32 -23.38
CA PRO A 287 -1.66 1.98 -23.72
C PRO A 287 -1.95 3.17 -24.63
N SER A 288 -1.36 4.33 -24.32
CA SER A 288 -1.40 5.49 -25.21
C SER A 288 -0.85 5.09 -26.58
N ALA A 289 -1.59 5.39 -27.65
CA ALA A 289 -1.12 5.18 -29.01
C ALA A 289 0.24 5.89 -29.19
N PRO A 290 1.21 5.27 -29.88
CA PRO A 290 2.48 5.94 -30.14
C PRO A 290 2.22 7.24 -30.89
N MET A 291 2.80 8.33 -30.40
CA MET A 291 2.77 9.62 -31.07
C MET A 291 3.29 9.43 -32.51
N PRO A 292 2.60 9.95 -33.53
CA PRO A 292 3.10 9.87 -34.89
C PRO A 292 4.47 10.54 -34.95
N THR A 293 5.43 9.83 -35.52
CA THR A 293 6.78 10.34 -35.76
C THR A 293 6.68 11.60 -36.61
N PRO A 294 7.35 12.71 -36.27
CA PRO A 294 7.35 13.88 -37.14
C PRO A 294 7.96 13.46 -38.47
N THR A 295 7.19 13.55 -39.56
CA THR A 295 7.71 13.49 -40.92
C THR A 295 8.73 14.61 -41.09
N GLN A 296 9.95 14.24 -41.51
CA GLN A 296 11.00 15.16 -41.95
C GLN A 296 10.55 15.95 -43.18
#